data_AF-A0ABD3AM35-F1
#
_entry.id   AF-A0ABD3AM35-F1
#
_cell.length_a   1.000
_cell.length_b   1.000
_cell.length_c   1.000
_cell.angle_alpha   90.00
_cell.angle_beta   90.00
_cell.angle_gamma   90.00
#
_symmetry.space_group_name_H-M   'P 1'
#
loop_
_entity.id
_entity.type
_entity.pdbx_description
1 polymer ?
#
loop_
_entity_poly.entity_id
_entity_poly.type
_entity_poly.pdbx_seq_one_letter_code
_entity_poly.pdbx_strand_id
1 'polypeptide(L)'
;MDEGLRKIRKSYPLAITKVEESGEHAILAAGELYLDSVMKDLREICLEVEVKVADPVVSCETVVESSSVKCFAETSNEKNNITMIAEPLEIGLAEDVENGVVGIDWPGRNLGTSSKRNMIGNCLLQDPFGPLDMINRFQWGARPLCDEPIRNVKFKIVNAKIAPEPLHRGTGKIIPMARHVAFSTFHMATPRLMEPVYYVKIETPIDCASAIFTLLYRWCCHFRKHVPQPGTPAHIVKAFLPVIESFGFETDLRYHAQGQAFCVYVFDHWAIVPGDPLDESIVLQPLDPAPIQHLAREFMVKTRCRKRMREDVSINKFFDEDMVLEHAQQAADRHQQMF
;
A
#
# COMPACT_ATOMS: atom_id res chain seq x y z
N MET A 1 -3.02 28.92 -0.94
CA MET A 1 -2.76 27.60 -0.34
C MET A 1 -1.47 26.98 -0.88
N ASP A 2 -1.33 26.85 -2.21
CA ASP A 2 -0.15 26.23 -2.86
C ASP A 2 1.21 26.81 -2.44
N GLU A 3 1.31 28.14 -2.32
CA GLU A 3 2.57 28.77 -1.90
C GLU A 3 2.92 28.44 -0.44
N GLY A 4 1.92 28.30 0.42
CA GLY A 4 2.11 27.86 1.81
C GLY A 4 2.59 26.42 1.88
N LEU A 5 1.98 25.52 1.10
CA LEU A 5 2.41 24.13 0.98
C LEU A 5 3.83 24.01 0.41
N ARG A 6 4.20 24.87 -0.54
CA ARG A 6 5.55 24.93 -1.09
C ARG A 6 6.58 25.38 -0.05
N LYS A 7 6.22 26.32 0.84
CA LYS A 7 7.08 26.72 1.97
C LYS A 7 7.27 25.57 2.95
N ILE A 8 6.19 24.86 3.31
CA ILE A 8 6.27 23.68 4.19
C ILE A 8 7.20 22.62 3.61
N ARG A 9 7.07 22.30 2.33
CA ARG A 9 7.95 21.33 1.67
C ARG A 9 9.43 21.72 1.73
N LYS A 10 9.74 23.01 1.83
CA LYS A 10 11.12 23.50 2.03
C LYS A 10 11.57 23.40 3.48
N SER A 11 10.68 23.67 4.43
CA SER A 11 10.99 23.65 5.87
C SER A 11 11.06 22.23 6.43
N TYR A 12 10.23 21.32 5.92
CA TYR A 12 10.00 19.98 6.43
C TYR A 12 10.43 18.94 5.38
N PRO A 13 11.63 18.32 5.52
CA PRO A 13 12.16 17.41 4.48
C PRO A 13 11.33 16.16 4.24
N LEU A 14 10.62 15.67 5.27
CA LEU A 14 9.78 14.48 5.20
C LEU A 14 8.32 14.81 4.83
N ALA A 15 7.95 16.09 4.76
CA ALA A 15 6.62 16.50 4.36
C ALA A 15 6.48 16.43 2.84
N ILE A 16 5.65 15.52 2.35
CA ILE A 16 5.34 15.42 0.91
C ILE A 16 3.91 15.92 0.70
N THR A 17 3.78 16.97 -0.09
CA THR A 17 2.49 17.55 -0.47
C THR A 17 2.11 17.03 -1.86
N LYS A 18 0.97 16.35 -1.98
CA LYS A 18 0.40 15.88 -3.25
C LYS A 18 -0.97 16.52 -3.47
N VAL A 19 -1.30 16.81 -4.71
CA VAL A 19 -2.65 17.24 -5.12
C VAL A 19 -3.31 16.02 -5.74
N GLU A 20 -4.41 15.59 -5.15
CA GLU A 20 -5.21 14.46 -5.64
C GLU A 20 -6.07 14.88 -6.83
N GLU A 21 -6.53 13.93 -7.64
CA GLU A 21 -7.45 14.21 -8.76
C GLU A 21 -8.78 14.83 -8.30
N SER A 22 -9.17 14.61 -7.04
CA SER A 22 -10.33 15.24 -6.41
C SER A 22 -10.19 16.76 -6.19
N GLY A 23 -8.96 17.29 -6.31
CA GLY A 23 -8.61 18.66 -5.96
C GLY A 23 -8.24 18.85 -4.49
N GLU A 24 -8.19 17.77 -3.70
CA GLU A 24 -7.74 17.81 -2.31
C GLU A 24 -6.22 17.87 -2.21
N HIS A 25 -5.72 18.68 -1.28
CA HIS A 25 -4.29 18.73 -0.94
C HIS A 25 -4.02 17.71 0.17
N ALA A 26 -3.29 16.64 -0.16
CA ALA A 26 -2.87 15.65 0.82
C ALA A 26 -1.42 15.92 1.26
N ILE A 27 -1.19 15.91 2.57
CA ILE A 27 0.11 16.08 3.20
C ILE A 27 0.50 14.74 3.82
N LEU A 28 1.62 14.18 3.37
CA LEU A 28 2.23 12.98 3.94
C LEU A 28 3.28 13.42 4.95
N ALA A 29 3.25 12.82 6.14
CA ALA A 29 4.04 13.22 7.30
C ALA A 29 4.49 11.99 8.11
N ALA A 30 5.60 12.13 8.85
CA ALA A 30 6.19 11.07 9.66
C ALA A 30 5.62 11.06 11.10
N GLY A 31 4.31 10.79 11.23
CA GLY A 31 3.61 10.64 12.52
C GLY A 31 2.80 11.87 12.96
N GLU A 32 2.06 11.70 14.06
CA GLU A 32 1.08 12.67 14.58
C GLU A 32 1.72 14.00 14.98
N LEU A 33 2.74 13.98 15.85
CA LEU A 33 3.41 15.20 16.33
C LEU A 33 4.08 16.00 15.20
N TYR A 34 4.62 15.30 14.20
CA TYR A 34 5.20 15.94 13.03
C TYR A 34 4.11 16.65 12.21
N LEU A 35 2.98 15.98 12.00
CA LEU A 35 1.84 16.57 11.29
C LEU A 35 1.26 17.77 12.06
N ASP A 36 1.15 17.69 13.39
CA ASP A 36 0.68 18.80 14.23
C ASP A 36 1.57 20.05 14.07
N SER A 37 2.90 19.86 14.11
CA SER A 37 3.88 20.93 13.90
C SER A 37 3.74 21.55 12.49
N VAL A 38 3.64 20.69 11.47
CA VAL A 38 3.44 21.12 10.07
C VAL A 38 2.14 21.92 9.92
N MET A 39 1.06 21.47 10.55
CA MET A 39 -0.24 22.13 10.46
C MET A 39 -0.29 23.45 11.22
N LYS A 40 0.38 23.53 12.37
CA LYS A 40 0.56 24.77 13.12
C LYS A 40 1.28 25.82 12.28
N ASP A 41 2.42 25.44 11.69
CA ASP A 41 3.20 26.35 10.84
C ASP A 41 2.45 26.74 9.57
N LEU A 42 1.62 25.84 9.02
CA LEU A 42 0.77 26.15 7.87
C LEU A 42 -0.23 27.27 8.20
N ARG A 43 -0.87 27.17 9.37
CA ARG A 43 -1.93 28.09 9.82
C ARG A 43 -1.35 29.43 10.27
N GLU A 44 -0.33 29.41 11.12
CA GLU A 44 0.22 30.60 11.77
C GLU A 44 1.22 31.36 10.88
N ILE A 45 2.13 30.64 10.20
CA ILE A 45 3.30 31.25 9.55
C ILE A 45 3.07 31.41 8.04
N CYS A 46 2.40 30.47 7.40
CA CYS A 46 2.38 30.38 5.94
C CYS A 46 1.18 31.05 5.28
N LEU A 47 -0.03 30.83 5.82
CA LEU A 47 -1.28 31.20 5.14
C LEU A 47 -2.12 32.21 5.91
N GLU A 48 -2.05 32.30 7.24
CA GLU A 48 -2.98 33.10 8.06
C GLU A 48 -4.46 32.83 7.72
N VAL A 49 -4.77 31.61 7.24
CA VAL A 49 -6.11 31.17 6.85
C VAL A 49 -6.49 29.93 7.66
N GLU A 50 -7.77 29.83 8.01
CA GLU A 50 -8.34 28.65 8.64
C GLU A 50 -8.36 27.46 7.66
N VAL A 51 -7.58 26.42 7.96
CA VAL A 51 -7.48 25.20 7.15
C VAL A 51 -8.31 24.10 7.79
N LYS A 52 -9.32 23.61 7.05
CA LYS A 52 -10.08 22.40 7.40
C LYS A 52 -9.21 21.18 7.16
N VAL A 53 -9.12 20.31 8.16
CA VAL A 53 -8.32 19.09 8.14
C VAL A 53 -9.27 17.90 8.20
N ALA A 54 -9.03 16.90 7.35
CA ALA A 54 -9.74 15.64 7.38
C ALA A 54 -8.99 14.63 8.25
N ASP A 55 -9.66 13.56 8.65
CA ASP A 55 -9.04 12.48 9.41
C ASP A 55 -7.89 11.85 8.60
N PRO A 56 -6.75 11.55 9.26
CA PRO A 56 -5.60 10.95 8.60
C PRO A 56 -5.91 9.54 8.12
N VAL A 57 -5.39 9.17 6.95
CA VAL A 57 -5.59 7.84 6.35
C VAL A 57 -4.25 7.31 5.88
N VAL A 58 -4.05 6.00 6.07
CA VAL A 58 -2.87 5.27 5.63
C VAL A 58 -3.30 3.99 4.94
N SER A 59 -2.86 3.78 3.70
CA SER A 59 -3.10 2.51 3.00
C SER A 59 -2.14 2.34 1.85
N CYS A 60 -1.63 1.12 1.69
CA CYS A 60 -0.95 0.63 0.50
C CYS A 60 -1.70 -0.61 -0.03
N GLU A 61 -1.41 -1.00 -1.28
CA GLU A 61 -2.08 -2.13 -1.93
C GLU A 61 -1.12 -3.32 -2.07
N THR A 62 -1.63 -4.55 -1.95
CA THR A 62 -0.85 -5.78 -2.13
C THR A 62 -1.69 -6.93 -2.70
N VAL A 63 -1.03 -8.05 -2.94
CA VAL A 63 -1.59 -9.30 -3.48
C VAL A 63 -1.13 -10.43 -2.55
N VAL A 64 -2.04 -11.34 -2.20
CA VAL A 64 -1.73 -12.47 -1.32
C VAL A 64 -1.59 -13.78 -2.10
N GLU A 65 -2.41 -13.98 -3.12
CA GLU A 65 -2.39 -15.19 -3.96
C GLU A 65 -1.98 -14.86 -5.39
N SER A 66 -1.47 -15.85 -6.12
CA SER A 66 -1.18 -15.64 -7.54
C SER A 66 -2.48 -15.48 -8.34
N SER A 67 -2.42 -14.70 -9.42
CA SER A 67 -3.58 -14.49 -10.30
C SER A 67 -4.06 -15.83 -10.84
N SER A 68 -5.35 -16.11 -10.63
CA SER A 68 -5.99 -17.35 -11.04
C SER A 68 -5.95 -17.55 -12.56
N VAL A 69 -5.98 -16.46 -13.33
CA VAL A 69 -6.03 -16.44 -14.80
C VAL A 69 -4.95 -15.52 -15.36
N LYS A 70 -4.35 -15.94 -16.47
CA LYS A 70 -3.42 -15.11 -17.23
C LYS A 70 -4.23 -14.04 -17.95
N CYS A 71 -4.05 -12.78 -17.58
CA CYS A 71 -4.77 -11.70 -18.23
C CYS A 71 -3.97 -11.22 -19.44
N PHE A 72 -4.67 -10.94 -20.54
CA PHE A 72 -4.09 -10.32 -21.71
C PHE A 72 -4.79 -8.98 -21.98
N ALA A 73 -4.14 -8.10 -22.73
CA ALA A 73 -4.83 -6.96 -23.33
C ALA A 73 -4.24 -6.67 -24.69
N GLU A 74 -5.12 -6.22 -25.56
CA GLU A 74 -4.79 -5.91 -26.94
C GLU A 74 -4.87 -4.42 -27.19
N THR A 75 -4.02 -3.92 -28.07
CA THR A 75 -4.17 -2.52 -28.53
C THR A 75 -5.35 -2.41 -29.49
N SER A 76 -5.93 -1.22 -29.64
CA SER A 76 -6.97 -0.90 -30.63
C SER A 76 -6.67 -1.26 -32.09
N ASN A 77 -5.41 -1.61 -32.38
CA ASN A 77 -4.93 -2.02 -33.69
C ASN A 77 -4.83 -3.54 -33.84
N GLU A 78 -5.11 -4.33 -32.79
CA GLU A 78 -5.01 -5.81 -32.70
C GLU A 78 -3.61 -6.38 -33.01
N LYS A 79 -2.61 -5.52 -33.21
CA LYS A 79 -1.24 -5.91 -33.57
C LYS A 79 -0.32 -6.16 -32.38
N ASN A 80 -0.67 -5.63 -31.21
CA ASN A 80 0.08 -5.80 -29.98
C ASN A 80 -0.81 -6.44 -28.92
N ASN A 81 -0.30 -7.49 -28.28
CA ASN A 81 -0.93 -8.19 -27.17
C ASN A 81 0.14 -8.48 -26.11
N ILE A 82 -0.15 -8.13 -24.84
CA ILE A 82 0.68 -8.49 -23.69
C ILE A 82 -0.13 -9.35 -22.73
N THR A 83 0.46 -10.45 -22.28
CA THR A 83 -0.10 -11.34 -21.25
C THR A 83 0.75 -11.30 -19.99
N MET A 84 0.14 -11.01 -18.84
CA MET A 84 0.82 -10.98 -17.54
C MET A 84 0.14 -11.92 -16.52
N ILE A 85 0.90 -12.22 -15.46
CA ILE A 85 0.47 -12.89 -14.23
C ILE A 85 0.95 -12.03 -13.06
N ALA A 86 0.14 -11.88 -12.02
CA ALA A 86 0.57 -11.28 -10.76
C ALA A 86 0.82 -12.37 -9.71
N GLU A 87 1.95 -12.31 -9.00
CA GLU A 87 2.33 -13.21 -7.92
C GLU A 87 2.74 -12.38 -6.69
N PRO A 88 2.44 -12.80 -5.45
CA PRO A 88 3.01 -12.17 -4.27
C PRO A 88 4.54 -12.31 -4.29
N LEU A 89 5.23 -11.30 -3.76
CA LEU A 89 6.67 -11.35 -3.59
C LEU A 89 7.03 -12.25 -2.38
N GLU A 90 8.22 -12.86 -2.41
CA GLU A 90 8.77 -13.56 -1.25
C GLU A 90 8.96 -12.58 -0.07
N ILE A 91 8.70 -13.08 1.15
CA ILE A 91 8.80 -12.30 2.39
C ILE A 91 10.24 -11.78 2.55
N GLY A 92 10.38 -10.50 2.89
CA GLY A 92 11.69 -9.83 3.08
C GLY A 92 12.31 -9.27 1.80
N LEU A 93 11.95 -9.79 0.62
CA LEU A 93 12.55 -9.31 -0.63
C LEU A 93 12.19 -7.86 -0.94
N ALA A 94 10.98 -7.40 -0.59
CA ALA A 94 10.61 -6.00 -0.77
C ALA A 94 11.37 -5.08 0.19
N GLU A 95 11.64 -5.53 1.41
CA GLU A 95 12.43 -4.76 2.39
C GLU A 95 13.88 -4.65 1.94
N ASP A 96 14.45 -5.74 1.41
CA ASP A 96 15.79 -5.74 0.83
C ASP A 96 15.92 -4.80 -0.38
N VAL A 97 14.85 -4.66 -1.17
CA VAL A 97 14.80 -3.68 -2.27
C VAL A 97 14.76 -2.25 -1.74
N GLU A 98 13.97 -1.97 -0.72
CA GLU A 98 13.89 -0.62 -0.12
C GLU A 98 15.16 -0.22 0.62
N ASN A 99 15.82 -1.18 1.27
CA ASN A 99 17.11 -0.98 1.93
C ASN A 99 18.26 -0.83 0.93
N GLY A 100 18.01 -1.01 -0.38
CA GLY A 100 19.03 -0.93 -1.42
C GLY A 100 20.00 -2.11 -1.42
N VAL A 101 19.69 -3.19 -0.71
CA VAL A 101 20.46 -4.43 -0.73
C VAL A 101 20.37 -5.08 -2.10
N VAL A 102 19.23 -4.96 -2.78
CA VAL A 102 19.07 -5.46 -4.15
C VAL A 102 18.81 -4.32 -5.12
N GLY A 103 19.75 -4.13 -6.04
CA GLY A 103 19.68 -3.12 -7.09
C GLY A 103 19.36 -3.71 -8.46
N ILE A 104 18.81 -2.87 -9.35
CA ILE A 104 18.52 -3.20 -10.76
C ILE A 104 19.78 -3.64 -11.50
N ASP A 105 20.92 -3.07 -11.12
CA ASP A 105 22.22 -3.30 -11.75
C ASP A 105 22.90 -4.61 -11.33
N TRP A 106 22.26 -5.41 -10.45
CA TRP A 106 22.87 -6.65 -9.99
C TRP A 106 22.96 -7.68 -11.13
N PRO A 107 24.12 -8.30 -11.38
CA PRO A 107 24.23 -9.35 -12.37
C PRO A 107 23.32 -10.53 -11.99
N GLY A 108 22.39 -10.90 -12.87
CA GLY A 108 21.29 -11.87 -12.64
C GLY A 108 21.69 -13.33 -12.36
N ARG A 109 22.86 -13.57 -11.78
CA ARG A 109 23.40 -14.89 -11.42
C ARG A 109 23.21 -15.24 -9.93
N ASN A 110 22.95 -14.25 -9.07
CA ASN A 110 22.91 -14.46 -7.60
C ASN A 110 21.49 -14.66 -7.02
N LEU A 111 20.44 -14.35 -7.77
CA LEU A 111 19.04 -14.47 -7.34
C LEU A 111 18.41 -15.80 -7.80
N GLY A 112 19.07 -16.94 -7.55
CA GLY A 112 18.51 -18.32 -7.57
C GLY A 112 17.58 -18.78 -8.73
N THR A 113 17.37 -17.98 -9.76
CA THR A 113 16.34 -18.17 -10.78
C THR A 113 16.86 -17.67 -12.13
N SER A 114 16.86 -18.56 -13.11
CA SER A 114 17.62 -18.53 -14.36
C SER A 114 17.13 -17.54 -15.42
N SER A 115 16.64 -16.36 -15.04
CA SER A 115 16.21 -15.35 -16.01
C SER A 115 16.55 -13.97 -15.48
N LYS A 116 17.21 -13.17 -16.34
CA LYS A 116 17.45 -11.74 -16.14
C LYS A 116 16.12 -11.08 -15.77
N ARG A 117 15.89 -10.81 -14.48
CA ARG A 117 14.77 -10.02 -14.00
C ARG A 117 15.27 -8.60 -13.82
N ASN A 118 14.69 -7.65 -14.54
CA ASN A 118 14.94 -6.24 -14.25
C ASN A 118 14.08 -5.88 -13.03
N MET A 119 14.73 -5.68 -11.88
CA MET A 119 14.06 -5.31 -10.63
C MET A 119 13.66 -3.84 -10.66
N ILE A 120 12.47 -3.45 -10.22
CA ILE A 120 12.02 -2.05 -10.27
C ILE A 120 11.21 -1.73 -9.01
N GLY A 121 11.90 -1.37 -7.92
CA GLY A 121 11.24 -1.09 -6.64
C GLY A 121 10.43 -2.29 -6.11
N ASN A 122 9.35 -2.02 -5.36
CA ASN A 122 8.51 -3.05 -4.72
C ASN A 122 7.68 -3.90 -5.71
N CYS A 123 7.85 -3.68 -7.02
CA CYS A 123 7.22 -4.46 -8.07
C CYS A 123 8.27 -5.10 -8.98
N LEU A 124 8.22 -6.42 -9.15
CA LEU A 124 9.13 -7.12 -10.07
C LEU A 124 8.46 -7.28 -11.44
N LEU A 125 9.03 -6.68 -12.50
CA LEU A 125 8.69 -7.00 -13.88
C LEU A 125 9.76 -7.90 -14.49
N GLN A 126 9.38 -9.11 -14.91
CA GLN A 126 10.30 -10.02 -15.60
C GLN A 126 10.21 -9.77 -17.11
N ASP A 127 11.12 -8.97 -17.65
CA ASP A 127 11.18 -8.62 -19.07
C ASP A 127 12.22 -9.44 -19.86
N PRO A 128 11.87 -9.91 -21.08
CA PRO A 128 12.84 -10.27 -22.12
C PRO A 128 13.23 -9.10 -23.06
N PHE A 129 12.72 -7.88 -22.87
CA PHE A 129 12.92 -6.74 -23.79
C PHE A 129 13.43 -5.46 -23.08
N GLY A 130 14.28 -4.67 -23.75
CA GLY A 130 14.57 -3.27 -23.39
C GLY A 130 13.80 -2.29 -24.29
N PRO A 131 13.65 -0.99 -23.96
CA PRO A 131 14.40 -0.21 -22.97
C PRO A 131 13.55 0.34 -21.81
N LEU A 132 14.24 0.74 -20.74
CA LEU A 132 13.92 1.51 -19.52
C LEU A 132 12.63 2.37 -19.44
N ASP A 133 11.99 2.73 -20.56
CA ASP A 133 10.88 3.68 -20.63
C ASP A 133 9.52 3.05 -20.25
N MET A 134 9.30 1.75 -20.49
CA MET A 134 8.06 1.07 -20.06
C MET A 134 8.06 0.85 -18.53
N ILE A 135 9.24 0.53 -17.99
CA ILE A 135 9.55 0.30 -16.59
C ILE A 135 9.27 1.53 -15.72
N ASN A 136 9.87 2.67 -16.08
CA ASN A 136 9.67 3.91 -15.36
C ASN A 136 8.23 4.42 -15.45
N ARG A 137 7.43 3.96 -16.42
CA ARG A 137 6.05 4.41 -16.65
C ARG A 137 4.99 3.48 -16.08
N PHE A 138 5.30 2.18 -15.96
CA PHE A 138 4.50 1.22 -15.19
C PHE A 138 4.38 1.65 -13.72
N GLN A 139 5.47 2.21 -13.19
CA GLN A 139 5.55 2.78 -11.83
C GLN A 139 4.53 3.91 -11.55
N TRP A 140 4.09 4.65 -12.59
CA TRP A 140 3.09 5.72 -12.44
C TRP A 140 1.66 5.25 -12.73
N GLY A 141 1.50 4.03 -13.25
CA GLY A 141 0.24 3.59 -13.84
C GLY A 141 -0.53 2.56 -13.01
N ALA A 142 0.16 1.68 -12.27
CA ALA A 142 -0.49 0.56 -11.60
C ALA A 142 -0.86 0.92 -10.15
N ARG A 143 -2.01 1.57 -9.94
CA ARG A 143 -2.69 1.71 -8.63
C ARG A 143 -4.19 1.35 -8.72
N PRO A 144 -4.55 0.06 -8.71
CA PRO A 144 -5.86 -0.45 -9.11
C PRO A 144 -7.00 -0.22 -8.11
N LEU A 145 -6.78 -0.42 -6.80
CA LEU A 145 -7.89 -0.46 -5.84
C LEU A 145 -8.27 0.92 -5.30
N CYS A 146 -7.31 1.71 -4.85
CA CYS A 146 -7.54 2.96 -4.12
C CYS A 146 -6.63 4.08 -4.62
N ASP A 147 -5.98 3.91 -5.77
CA ASP A 147 -4.93 4.82 -6.26
C ASP A 147 -3.80 5.01 -5.23
N GLU A 148 -3.49 3.97 -4.48
CA GLU A 148 -2.40 3.93 -3.51
C GLU A 148 -1.24 3.07 -4.05
N PRO A 149 0.00 3.25 -3.56
CA PRO A 149 1.12 2.52 -4.13
C PRO A 149 0.99 1.01 -3.87
N ILE A 150 1.29 0.22 -4.90
CA ILE A 150 1.39 -1.24 -4.80
C ILE A 150 2.71 -1.62 -4.15
N ARG A 151 2.67 -2.61 -3.26
CA ARG A 151 3.85 -3.21 -2.61
C ARG A 151 3.71 -4.73 -2.52
N ASN A 152 4.85 -5.42 -2.54
CA ASN A 152 4.98 -6.88 -2.47
C ASN A 152 4.31 -7.64 -3.64
N VAL A 153 4.31 -7.07 -4.85
CA VAL A 153 3.68 -7.71 -6.02
C VAL A 153 4.66 -7.89 -7.17
N LYS A 154 4.73 -9.09 -7.72
CA LYS A 154 5.54 -9.42 -8.88
C LYS A 154 4.64 -9.61 -10.09
N PHE A 155 4.88 -8.80 -11.13
CA PHE A 155 4.23 -8.93 -12.42
C PHE A 155 5.13 -9.72 -13.38
N LYS A 156 4.69 -10.91 -13.76
CA LYS A 156 5.40 -11.79 -14.69
C LYS A 156 4.76 -11.67 -16.07
N ILE A 157 5.51 -11.15 -17.04
CA ILE A 157 5.09 -11.17 -18.44
C ILE A 157 5.30 -12.59 -18.97
N VAL A 158 4.22 -13.24 -19.38
CA VAL A 158 4.25 -14.62 -19.92
C VAL A 158 4.45 -14.59 -21.42
N ASN A 159 3.74 -13.71 -22.10
CA ASN A 159 3.77 -13.59 -23.55
C ASN A 159 3.62 -12.13 -23.97
N ALA A 160 4.30 -11.75 -25.05
CA ALA A 160 4.21 -10.44 -25.65
C ALA A 160 4.31 -10.58 -27.16
N LYS A 161 3.20 -10.36 -27.86
CA LYS A 161 3.15 -10.22 -29.31
C LYS A 161 3.20 -8.74 -29.62
N ILE A 162 4.26 -8.28 -30.27
CA ILE A 162 4.45 -6.87 -30.62
C ILE A 162 4.67 -6.77 -32.13
N ALA A 163 3.97 -5.86 -32.78
CA ALA A 163 4.12 -5.61 -34.22
C ALA A 163 5.57 -5.24 -34.56
N PRO A 164 6.10 -5.65 -35.73
CA PRO A 164 7.45 -5.28 -36.15
C PRO A 164 7.58 -3.79 -36.51
N GLU A 165 6.50 -3.13 -36.96
CA GLU A 165 6.56 -1.74 -37.41
C GLU A 165 6.67 -0.75 -36.24
N PRO A 166 7.64 0.19 -36.25
CA PRO A 166 7.82 1.17 -35.18
C PRO A 166 6.59 2.07 -34.93
N LEU A 167 5.78 2.33 -35.97
CA LEU A 167 4.56 3.14 -35.86
C LEU A 167 3.54 2.52 -34.90
N HIS A 168 3.47 1.19 -34.83
CA HIS A 168 2.56 0.48 -33.95
C HIS A 168 3.13 0.27 -32.54
N ARG A 169 4.42 0.54 -32.34
CA ARG A 169 5.11 0.49 -31.04
C ARG A 169 5.10 1.83 -30.29
N GLY A 170 4.28 2.78 -30.73
CA GLY A 170 4.17 4.07 -30.08
C GLY A 170 3.89 3.92 -28.57
N THR A 171 4.65 4.65 -27.77
CA THR A 171 4.56 4.68 -26.31
C THR A 171 3.12 4.95 -25.82
N GLY A 172 2.37 5.80 -26.53
CA GLY A 172 0.97 6.08 -26.24
C GLY A 172 -0.01 4.92 -26.46
N LYS A 173 0.41 3.82 -27.09
CA LYS A 173 -0.39 2.60 -27.26
C LYS A 173 0.02 1.49 -26.30
N ILE A 174 1.32 1.31 -26.09
CA ILE A 174 1.85 0.25 -25.23
C ILE A 174 1.60 0.55 -23.76
N ILE A 175 1.77 1.79 -23.30
CA ILE A 175 1.56 2.14 -21.88
C ILE A 175 0.13 1.89 -21.42
N PRO A 176 -0.93 2.43 -22.05
CA PRO A 176 -2.28 2.21 -21.56
C PRO A 176 -2.66 0.73 -21.58
N MET A 177 -2.16 -0.03 -22.57
CA MET A 177 -2.35 -1.47 -22.65
C MET A 177 -1.62 -2.20 -21.51
N ALA A 178 -0.34 -1.93 -21.26
CA ALA A 178 0.39 -2.51 -20.14
C ALA A 178 -0.23 -2.15 -18.77
N ARG A 179 -0.71 -0.91 -18.61
CA ARG A 179 -1.45 -0.46 -17.42
C ARG A 179 -2.74 -1.25 -17.24
N HIS A 180 -3.48 -1.47 -18.33
CA HIS A 180 -4.70 -2.25 -18.32
C HIS A 180 -4.44 -3.70 -17.88
N VAL A 181 -3.47 -4.38 -18.48
CA VAL A 181 -3.11 -5.76 -18.10
C VAL A 181 -2.69 -5.86 -16.63
N ALA A 182 -1.91 -4.90 -16.14
CA ALA A 182 -1.51 -4.84 -14.74
C ALA A 182 -2.72 -4.73 -13.80
N PHE A 183 -3.70 -3.90 -14.16
CA PHE A 183 -4.94 -3.79 -13.41
C PHE A 183 -5.73 -5.09 -13.44
N SER A 184 -5.99 -5.66 -14.61
CA SER A 184 -6.76 -6.90 -14.72
C SER A 184 -6.10 -8.04 -13.93
N THR A 185 -4.78 -8.22 -14.08
CA THR A 185 -4.03 -9.26 -13.34
C THR A 185 -4.07 -9.05 -11.82
N PHE A 186 -3.96 -7.82 -11.36
CA PHE A 186 -3.98 -7.51 -9.93
C PHE A 186 -5.32 -7.84 -9.27
N HIS A 187 -6.44 -7.52 -9.93
CA HIS A 187 -7.77 -7.88 -9.41
C HIS A 187 -8.01 -9.39 -9.39
N MET A 188 -7.39 -10.15 -10.32
CA MET A 188 -7.46 -11.62 -10.33
C MET A 188 -6.59 -12.28 -9.27
N ALA A 189 -5.68 -11.53 -8.65
CA ALA A 189 -4.71 -12.03 -7.69
C ALA A 189 -5.17 -11.83 -6.22
N THR A 190 -6.46 -11.72 -5.96
CA THR A 190 -7.02 -11.50 -4.60
C THR A 190 -6.34 -10.31 -3.89
N PRO A 191 -6.65 -9.08 -4.32
CA PRO A 191 -5.95 -7.92 -3.82
C PRO A 191 -6.33 -7.61 -2.37
N ARG A 192 -5.36 -7.12 -1.59
CA ARG A 192 -5.51 -6.75 -0.18
C ARG A 192 -4.93 -5.37 0.09
N LEU A 193 -5.40 -4.74 1.16
CA LEU A 193 -4.80 -3.52 1.66
C LEU A 193 -3.74 -3.84 2.71
N MET A 194 -2.70 -3.03 2.75
CA MET A 194 -1.69 -3.04 3.80
C MET A 194 -1.72 -1.72 4.57
N GLU A 195 -1.63 -1.85 5.88
CA GLU A 195 -1.45 -0.74 6.80
C GLU A 195 0.00 -0.69 7.29
N PRO A 196 0.55 0.51 7.51
CA PRO A 196 1.83 0.63 8.18
C PRO A 196 1.65 0.32 9.66
N VAL A 197 2.67 -0.29 10.26
CA VAL A 197 2.70 -0.62 11.68
C VAL A 197 3.89 0.07 12.34
N TYR A 198 3.63 0.79 13.42
CA TYR A 198 4.66 1.36 14.27
C TYR A 198 5.19 0.31 15.24
N TYR A 199 6.51 0.27 15.36
CA TYR A 199 7.16 -0.29 16.53
C TYR A 199 7.20 0.77 17.63
N VAL A 200 6.54 0.45 18.72
CA VAL A 200 6.40 1.33 19.88
C VAL A 200 7.34 0.88 20.98
N LYS A 201 8.19 1.80 21.44
CA LYS A 201 8.99 1.63 22.64
C LYS A 201 8.37 2.50 23.74
N ILE A 202 7.82 1.87 24.77
CA ILE A 202 7.24 2.53 25.92
C ILE A 202 8.20 2.39 27.10
N GLU A 203 8.55 3.50 27.73
CA GLU A 203 9.34 3.56 28.95
C GLU A 203 8.40 3.93 30.10
N THR A 204 8.36 3.09 31.13
CA THR A 204 7.42 3.23 32.26
C THR A 204 8.07 2.76 33.56
N PRO A 205 7.74 3.33 34.73
CA PRO A 205 8.03 2.66 36.00
C PRO A 205 7.24 1.35 36.13
N ILE A 206 7.69 0.45 37.02
CA ILE A 206 7.05 -0.85 37.25
C ILE A 206 5.60 -0.73 37.75
N ASP A 207 5.30 0.31 38.54
CA ASP A 207 3.99 0.50 39.17
C ASP A 207 2.87 0.71 38.14
N CYS A 208 3.19 1.35 37.01
CA CYS A 208 2.24 1.65 35.93
C CYS A 208 2.17 0.57 34.85
N ALA A 209 2.99 -0.49 34.93
CA ALA A 209 3.11 -1.48 33.85
C ALA A 209 1.78 -2.21 33.56
N SER A 210 1.00 -2.55 34.61
CA SER A 210 -0.30 -3.24 34.48
C SER A 210 -1.34 -2.42 33.73
N ALA A 211 -1.40 -1.11 33.97
CA ALA A 211 -2.28 -0.18 33.27
C ALA A 211 -1.94 -0.12 31.77
N ILE A 212 -0.65 -0.13 31.44
CA ILE A 212 -0.17 -0.09 30.06
C ILE A 212 -0.52 -1.37 29.30
N PHE A 213 -0.38 -2.54 29.93
CA PHE A 213 -0.81 -3.78 29.29
C PHE A 213 -2.30 -3.76 28.95
N THR A 214 -3.14 -3.27 29.87
CA THR A 214 -4.58 -3.12 29.62
C THR A 214 -4.86 -2.17 28.44
N LEU A 215 -4.11 -1.07 28.34
CA LEU A 215 -4.20 -0.17 27.19
C LEU A 215 -3.79 -0.82 25.88
N LEU A 216 -2.66 -1.55 25.87
CA LEU A 216 -2.20 -2.22 24.66
C LEU A 216 -3.26 -3.19 24.11
N TYR A 217 -3.99 -3.90 24.97
CA TYR A 217 -5.10 -4.75 24.54
C TYR A 217 -6.29 -3.98 23.96
N ARG A 218 -6.62 -2.81 24.52
CA ARG A 218 -7.71 -1.96 24.01
C ARG A 218 -7.41 -1.43 22.61
N TRP A 219 -6.16 -1.06 22.37
CA TRP A 219 -5.67 -0.50 21.11
C TRP A 219 -5.16 -1.57 20.14
N CYS A 220 -5.60 -2.82 20.30
CA CYS A 220 -5.24 -3.97 19.47
C CYS A 220 -3.72 -4.15 19.22
N CYS A 221 -2.88 -3.62 20.12
CA CYS A 221 -1.44 -3.67 19.96
C CYS A 221 -0.93 -5.10 20.15
N HIS A 222 -0.05 -5.53 19.25
CA HIS A 222 0.62 -6.81 19.41
C HIS A 222 1.84 -6.65 20.34
N PHE A 223 1.73 -7.14 21.58
CA PHE A 223 2.83 -7.13 22.53
C PHE A 223 4.00 -8.02 22.07
N ARG A 224 5.22 -7.47 22.08
CA ARG A 224 6.45 -8.20 21.71
C ARG A 224 7.26 -8.64 22.92
N LYS A 225 7.72 -7.69 23.72
CA LYS A 225 8.58 -7.97 24.88
C LYS A 225 8.52 -6.88 25.94
N HIS A 226 8.76 -7.29 27.17
CA HIS A 226 8.91 -6.42 28.32
C HIS A 226 10.27 -6.71 28.96
N VAL A 227 11.11 -5.69 29.06
CA VAL A 227 12.49 -5.84 29.55
C VAL A 227 12.79 -4.72 30.55
N PRO A 228 13.30 -5.03 31.75
CA PRO A 228 13.78 -3.99 32.67
C PRO A 228 15.02 -3.30 32.08
N GLN A 229 15.08 -1.97 32.17
CA GLN A 229 16.25 -1.23 31.71
C GLN A 229 17.39 -1.39 32.73
N PRO A 230 18.57 -1.92 32.33
CA PRO A 230 19.67 -2.08 33.26
C PRO A 230 20.13 -0.70 33.77
N GLY A 231 20.25 -0.56 35.10
CA GLY A 231 20.74 0.65 35.75
C GLY A 231 19.69 1.75 35.99
N THR A 232 18.42 1.56 35.61
CA THR A 232 17.33 2.51 35.87
C THR A 232 16.11 1.76 36.41
N PRO A 233 15.27 2.33 37.30
CA PRO A 233 14.01 1.69 37.72
C PRO A 233 12.93 1.66 36.61
N ALA A 234 13.27 2.09 35.40
CA ALA A 234 12.39 2.09 34.25
C ALA A 234 12.33 0.71 33.58
N HIS A 235 11.15 0.38 33.10
CA HIS A 235 10.84 -0.79 32.31
C HIS A 235 10.53 -0.39 30.88
N ILE A 236 11.06 -1.16 29.93
CA ILE A 236 10.84 -0.94 28.51
C ILE A 236 9.84 -2.00 28.02
N VAL A 237 8.67 -1.53 27.59
CA VAL A 237 7.67 -2.33 26.89
C VAL A 237 7.80 -2.07 25.39
N LYS A 238 7.84 -3.15 24.60
CA LYS A 238 7.94 -3.10 23.14
C LYS A 238 6.72 -3.77 22.55
N ALA A 239 6.03 -3.07 21.65
CA ALA A 239 4.80 -3.52 21.02
C ALA A 239 4.71 -3.02 19.58
N PHE A 240 3.80 -3.60 18.81
CA PHE A 240 3.40 -3.11 17.50
C PHE A 240 2.02 -2.47 17.57
N LEU A 241 1.87 -1.34 16.88
CA LEU A 241 0.65 -0.53 16.85
C LEU A 241 0.36 -0.13 15.39
N PRO A 242 -0.79 -0.46 14.81
CA PRO A 242 -1.21 0.06 13.51
C PRO A 242 -1.25 1.58 13.51
N VAL A 243 -0.78 2.22 12.43
CA VAL A 243 -0.70 3.69 12.38
C VAL A 243 -2.08 4.35 12.47
N ILE A 244 -3.12 3.75 11.90
CA ILE A 244 -4.48 4.29 11.96
C ILE A 244 -5.04 4.36 13.39
N GLU A 245 -4.64 3.42 14.24
CA GLU A 245 -5.01 3.39 15.67
C GLU A 245 -4.03 4.18 16.54
N SER A 246 -2.95 4.74 15.97
CA SER A 246 -1.94 5.45 16.77
C SER A 246 -2.36 6.86 17.20
N PHE A 247 -3.33 7.46 16.52
CA PHE A 247 -3.77 8.83 16.79
C PHE A 247 -4.41 8.95 18.17
N GLY A 248 -3.79 9.74 19.04
CA GLY A 248 -4.23 9.92 20.43
C GLY A 248 -3.77 8.83 21.42
N PHE A 249 -3.07 7.78 20.95
CA PHE A 249 -2.56 6.73 21.83
C PHE A 249 -1.54 7.26 22.87
N GLU A 250 -0.69 8.22 22.49
CA GLU A 250 0.25 8.87 23.42
C GLU A 250 -0.48 9.57 24.56
N THR A 251 -1.54 10.32 24.24
CA THR A 251 -2.33 11.08 25.21
C THR A 251 -2.97 10.15 26.22
N ASP A 252 -3.57 9.05 25.75
CA ASP A 252 -4.18 8.03 26.59
C ASP A 252 -3.14 7.32 27.47
N LEU A 253 -1.99 6.98 26.91
CA LEU A 253 -0.89 6.37 27.66
C LEU A 253 -0.46 7.26 28.83
N ARG A 254 -0.25 8.55 28.57
CA ARG A 254 0.15 9.52 29.59
C ARG A 254 -0.94 9.76 30.61
N TYR A 255 -2.21 9.78 30.21
CA TYR A 255 -3.33 9.93 31.13
C TYR A 255 -3.37 8.77 32.15
N HIS A 256 -3.35 7.53 31.66
CA HIS A 256 -3.42 6.34 32.52
C HIS A 256 -2.15 6.10 33.36
N ALA A 257 -0.99 6.53 32.87
CA ALA A 257 0.27 6.47 33.60
C ALA A 257 0.57 7.73 34.42
N GLN A 258 -0.38 8.66 34.58
CA GLN A 258 -0.20 9.93 35.32
C GLN A 258 1.04 10.74 34.85
N GLY A 259 1.35 10.66 33.56
CA GLY A 259 2.50 11.32 32.95
C GLY A 259 3.85 10.66 33.21
N GLN A 260 3.90 9.50 33.88
CA GLN A 260 5.13 8.78 34.20
C GLN A 260 5.64 7.89 33.07
N ALA A 261 4.77 7.52 32.13
CA ALA A 261 5.14 6.73 30.96
C ALA A 261 5.34 7.62 29.74
N PHE A 262 6.31 7.25 28.92
CA PHE A 262 6.62 7.91 27.65
C PHE A 262 6.72 6.86 26.54
N CYS A 263 6.31 7.24 25.33
CA CYS A 263 6.35 6.37 24.15
C CYS A 263 7.10 7.05 23.01
N VAL A 264 7.83 6.23 22.27
CA VAL A 264 8.42 6.61 20.99
C VAL A 264 7.92 5.62 19.94
N TYR A 265 7.44 6.16 18.82
CA TYR A 265 7.00 5.40 17.67
C TYR A 265 8.06 5.48 16.57
N VAL A 266 8.37 4.33 15.97
CA VAL A 266 9.20 4.25 14.77
C VAL A 266 8.48 3.35 13.77
N PHE A 267 8.46 3.74 12.50
CA PHE A 267 7.94 2.88 11.44
C PHE A 267 8.79 1.59 11.34
N ASP A 268 8.14 0.43 11.35
CA ASP A 268 8.81 -0.88 11.33
C ASP A 268 8.53 -1.62 10.03
N HIS A 269 7.28 -1.99 9.78
CA HIS A 269 6.89 -2.76 8.59
C HIS A 269 5.44 -2.48 8.15
N TRP A 270 5.05 -3.09 7.04
CA TRP A 270 3.67 -3.10 6.53
C TRP A 270 3.01 -4.43 6.87
N ALA A 271 1.80 -4.38 7.40
CA ALA A 271 0.98 -5.55 7.69
C ALA A 271 -0.28 -5.55 6.81
N ILE A 272 -0.79 -6.74 6.50
CA ILE A 272 -2.03 -6.87 5.74
C ILE A 272 -3.21 -6.55 6.67
N VAL A 273 -4.10 -5.68 6.19
CA VAL A 273 -5.34 -5.34 6.90
C VAL A 273 -6.24 -6.57 6.92
N PRO A 274 -6.77 -6.98 8.08
CA PRO A 274 -7.71 -8.08 8.16
C PRO A 274 -9.00 -7.77 7.39
N GLY A 275 -9.53 -8.78 6.70
CA GLY A 275 -10.73 -8.65 5.88
C GLY A 275 -10.46 -8.53 4.38
N ASP A 276 -11.50 -8.77 3.60
CA ASP A 276 -11.45 -8.67 2.14
C ASP A 276 -11.98 -7.29 1.69
N PRO A 277 -11.19 -6.49 0.94
CA PRO A 277 -11.67 -5.21 0.44
C PRO A 277 -12.77 -5.35 -0.62
N LEU A 278 -12.83 -6.47 -1.37
CA LEU A 278 -13.76 -6.64 -2.49
C LEU A 278 -15.10 -7.28 -2.10
N ASP A 279 -15.30 -7.60 -0.82
CA ASP A 279 -16.54 -8.23 -0.38
C ASP A 279 -17.70 -7.22 -0.32
N GLU A 280 -18.62 -7.34 -1.28
CA GLU A 280 -19.85 -6.52 -1.39
C GLU A 280 -20.95 -6.97 -0.41
N SER A 281 -20.84 -8.15 0.20
CA SER A 281 -21.86 -8.65 1.14
C SER A 281 -21.88 -7.88 2.46
N ILE A 282 -20.78 -7.17 2.76
CA ILE A 282 -20.60 -6.42 3.98
C ILE A 282 -21.25 -5.04 3.84
N VAL A 283 -22.34 -4.83 4.57
CA VAL A 283 -22.96 -3.51 4.70
C VAL A 283 -22.28 -2.73 5.82
N LEU A 284 -21.63 -1.63 5.46
CA LEU A 284 -21.00 -0.72 6.42
C LEU A 284 -22.02 0.28 6.96
N GLN A 285 -22.06 0.44 8.27
CA GLN A 285 -22.84 1.50 8.91
C GLN A 285 -22.03 2.80 8.90
N PRO A 286 -22.63 3.94 8.49
CA PRO A 286 -21.94 5.22 8.57
C PRO A 286 -21.61 5.56 10.03
N LEU A 287 -20.37 6.02 10.27
CA LEU A 287 -19.83 6.50 11.56
C LEU A 287 -19.51 5.44 12.62
N ASP A 288 -20.07 4.24 12.54
CA ASP A 288 -19.68 3.15 13.44
C ASP A 288 -18.40 2.48 12.95
N PRO A 289 -17.42 2.21 13.84
CA PRO A 289 -16.20 1.50 13.45
C PRO A 289 -16.53 0.05 13.07
N ALA A 290 -15.98 -0.44 11.95
CA ALA A 290 -16.23 -1.81 11.53
C ALA A 290 -15.49 -2.80 12.45
N PRO A 291 -16.01 -4.04 12.60
CA PRO A 291 -15.25 -5.09 13.25
C PRO A 291 -13.97 -5.41 12.45
N ILE A 292 -12.96 -5.94 13.13
CA ILE A 292 -11.64 -6.25 12.57
C ILE A 292 -11.71 -7.06 11.26
N GLN A 293 -12.69 -7.96 11.12
CA GLN A 293 -12.85 -8.80 9.92
C GLN A 293 -13.29 -8.01 8.67
N HIS A 294 -13.90 -6.83 8.84
CA HIS A 294 -14.47 -6.03 7.76
C HIS A 294 -13.68 -4.73 7.53
N LEU A 295 -12.57 -4.56 8.27
CA LEU A 295 -11.77 -3.34 8.30
C LEU A 295 -11.21 -2.98 6.91
N ALA A 296 -10.76 -3.99 6.15
CA ALA A 296 -10.26 -3.77 4.79
C ALA A 296 -11.32 -3.16 3.85
N ARG A 297 -12.59 -3.60 3.93
CA ARG A 297 -13.69 -3.03 3.13
C ARG A 297 -13.98 -1.60 3.55
N GLU A 298 -14.01 -1.33 4.86
CA GLU A 298 -14.20 0.03 5.39
C GLU A 298 -13.13 0.99 4.89
N PHE A 299 -11.85 0.60 4.98
CA PHE A 299 -10.74 1.42 4.50
C PHE A 299 -10.78 1.64 2.99
N MET A 300 -11.14 0.61 2.22
CA MET A 300 -11.27 0.73 0.77
C MET A 300 -12.37 1.73 0.39
N VAL A 301 -13.58 1.55 0.93
CA VAL A 301 -14.74 2.39 0.62
C VAL A 301 -14.47 3.85 1.02
N LYS A 302 -14.00 4.09 2.26
CA LYS A 302 -13.69 5.44 2.74
C LYS A 302 -12.62 6.13 1.88
N THR A 303 -11.56 5.42 1.52
CA THR A 303 -10.47 5.97 0.69
C THR A 303 -10.95 6.31 -0.71
N ARG A 304 -11.77 5.43 -1.33
CA ARG A 304 -12.35 5.67 -2.66
C ARG A 304 -13.35 6.81 -2.66
N CYS A 305 -14.23 6.90 -1.65
CA CYS A 305 -15.16 8.02 -1.49
C CYS A 305 -14.43 9.36 -1.37
N ARG A 306 -13.35 9.43 -0.58
CA ARG A 306 -12.49 10.63 -0.46
C ARG A 306 -11.89 11.03 -1.81
N LYS A 307 -11.36 10.05 -2.56
CA LYS A 307 -10.79 10.28 -3.90
C LYS A 307 -11.85 10.49 -5.00
N ARG A 308 -13.15 10.54 -4.66
CA ARG A 308 -14.27 10.66 -5.60
C ARG A 308 -14.31 9.53 -6.64
N MET A 309 -13.79 8.36 -6.26
CA MET A 309 -13.91 7.15 -7.04
C MET A 309 -15.24 6.45 -6.72
N ARG A 310 -15.73 5.63 -7.64
CA ARG A 310 -16.92 4.80 -7.37
C ARG A 310 -16.62 3.80 -6.27
N GLU A 311 -17.56 3.53 -5.39
CA GLU A 311 -17.38 2.58 -4.29
C GLU A 311 -16.94 1.20 -4.81
N ASP A 312 -17.69 0.64 -5.76
CA ASP A 312 -17.42 -0.70 -6.26
C ASP A 312 -16.38 -0.74 -7.37
N VAL A 313 -15.52 -1.73 -7.25
CA VAL A 313 -14.51 -2.08 -8.23
C VAL A 313 -15.12 -3.11 -9.17
N SER A 314 -15.81 -2.63 -10.19
CA SER A 314 -16.38 -3.50 -11.22
C SER A 314 -15.26 -4.15 -12.04
N ILE A 315 -14.94 -5.40 -11.71
CA ILE A 315 -13.95 -6.24 -12.39
C ILE A 315 -14.19 -6.18 -13.90
N ASN A 316 -15.45 -6.34 -14.34
CA ASN A 316 -15.89 -6.37 -15.74
C ASN A 316 -15.48 -5.17 -16.62
N LYS A 317 -15.06 -4.03 -16.05
CA LYS A 317 -14.56 -2.90 -16.87
C LYS A 317 -13.21 -3.18 -17.52
N PHE A 318 -12.47 -4.16 -16.98
CA PHE A 318 -11.10 -4.45 -17.39
C PHE A 318 -10.95 -5.82 -18.07
N PHE A 319 -12.08 -6.49 -18.34
CA PHE A 319 -12.12 -7.79 -19.01
C PHE A 319 -12.83 -7.60 -20.34
N ASP A 320 -12.14 -7.96 -21.41
CA ASP A 320 -12.79 -8.19 -22.69
C ASP A 320 -13.65 -9.46 -22.57
N GLU A 321 -14.77 -9.54 -23.32
CA GLU A 321 -15.70 -10.68 -23.24
C GLU A 321 -14.99 -12.04 -23.44
N ASP A 322 -13.92 -12.07 -24.25
CA ASP A 322 -13.09 -13.24 -24.50
C ASP A 322 -12.30 -13.71 -23.27
N MET A 323 -11.85 -12.78 -22.41
CA MET A 323 -11.14 -13.12 -21.17
C MET A 323 -12.06 -13.78 -20.13
N VAL A 324 -13.32 -13.33 -20.05
CA VAL A 324 -14.31 -13.90 -19.14
C VAL A 324 -14.61 -15.34 -19.53
N LEU A 325 -14.61 -15.63 -20.83
CA LEU A 325 -14.82 -16.96 -21.39
C LEU A 325 -13.65 -17.91 -21.08
N GLU A 326 -12.40 -17.43 -21.20
CA GLU A 326 -11.21 -18.20 -20.77
C GLU A 326 -11.20 -18.46 -19.26
N HIS A 327 -11.64 -17.49 -18.44
CA HIS A 327 -11.79 -17.69 -17.00
C HIS A 327 -12.84 -18.77 -16.67
N ALA A 328 -13.99 -18.74 -17.37
CA ALA A 328 -15.02 -19.76 -17.22
C ALA A 328 -14.52 -21.16 -17.63
N GLN A 329 -13.75 -21.26 -18.71
CA GLN A 329 -13.14 -22.52 -19.16
C GLN A 329 -12.08 -23.02 -18.15
N GLN A 330 -11.18 -22.17 -17.67
CA GLN A 330 -10.16 -22.56 -16.69
C GLN A 330 -10.74 -22.91 -15.31
N ALA A 331 -11.88 -22.32 -14.93
CA ALA A 331 -12.62 -22.69 -13.73
C ALA A 331 -13.28 -24.07 -13.88
N ALA A 332 -13.79 -24.39 -15.07
CA ALA A 332 -14.35 -25.71 -15.40
C ALA A 332 -13.26 -26.79 -15.42
N ASP A 333 -12.09 -26.51 -16.00
CA ASP A 333 -10.96 -27.44 -16.03
C ASP A 333 -10.41 -27.75 -14.62
N ARG A 334 -10.35 -26.74 -13.74
CA ARG A 334 -9.97 -26.93 -12.33
C ARG A 334 -10.97 -27.79 -11.56
N HIS A 335 -12.26 -27.64 -11.82
CA HIS A 335 -13.27 -28.52 -11.22
C HIS A 335 -13.14 -29.96 -11.72
N GLN A 336 -12.81 -30.17 -13.00
CA GLN A 336 -12.58 -31.51 -13.54
C GLN A 336 -11.31 -32.19 -12.99
N GLN A 337 -10.28 -31.44 -12.58
CA GLN A 337 -9.07 -32.00 -11.97
C GLN A 337 -9.20 -32.35 -10.48
N MET A 338 -10.27 -31.91 -9.82
CA MET A 338 -10.54 -32.21 -8.40
C MET A 338 -11.46 -33.44 -8.20
N PHE A 339 -11.86 -34.13 -9.29
CA PHE A 339 -12.67 -35.35 -9.25
C PHE A 339 -11.94 -36.56 -9.84
#